data_AF-A0A348B0R2-F1
#
_entry.id   AF-A0A348B0R2-F1
#
_cell.length_a   1.000
_cell.length_b   1.000
_cell.length_c   1.000
_cell.angle_alpha   90.00
_cell.angle_beta   90.00
_cell.angle_gamma   90.00
#
_symmetry.space_group_name_H-M   'P 1'
#
loop_
_entity.id
_entity.type
_entity.pdbx_description
1 polymer ?
#
loop_
_entity_poly.entity_id
_entity_poly.type
_entity_poly.pdbx_seq_one_letter_code
_entity_poly.pdbx_strand_id
1 'polypeptide(L)' 'MQVAVRTNFPQDEKVIAINVDGKPVYDFSPNLIPRGDRITPISLAGIMPTRGEHTLEILTEGGKYVKFPFKL' A
#
# COMPACT_ATOMS: atom_id res chain seq x y z
N MET A 1 -8.49 5.62 6.37
CA MET A 1 -8.84 5.61 4.93
C MET A 1 -8.51 4.24 4.36
N GLN A 2 -9.21 3.73 3.35
CA GLN A 2 -8.88 2.42 2.73
C GLN A 2 -8.57 2.59 1.24
N VAL A 3 -7.48 1.96 0.79
CA VAL A 3 -7.06 1.92 -0.62
C VAL A 3 -6.97 0.45 -1.04
N ALA A 4 -7.72 0.07 -2.08
CA ALA A 4 -7.64 -1.28 -2.64
C ALA A 4 -6.47 -1.37 -3.61
N VAL A 5 -5.52 -2.27 -3.35
CA VAL A 5 -4.37 -2.53 -4.22
C VAL A 5 -4.51 -3.90 -4.87
N ARG A 6 -4.26 -3.98 -6.18
CA ARG A 6 -4.18 -5.26 -6.89
C ARG A 6 -2.73 -5.65 -7.07
N THR A 7 -2.34 -6.79 -6.54
CA THR A 7 -0.97 -7.33 -6.62
C THR A 7 -0.99 -8.72 -7.24
N ASN A 8 0.13 -9.12 -7.84
CA ASN A 8 0.36 -10.49 -8.29
C ASN A 8 1.75 -10.95 -7.84
N PHE A 9 1.87 -11.32 -6.56
CA PHE A 9 3.14 -11.75 -6.00
C PHE A 9 3.29 -13.28 -6.05
N PRO A 10 4.49 -13.82 -6.37
CA PRO A 10 4.74 -15.26 -6.41
C PRO A 10 4.67 -15.94 -5.03
N GLN A 11 4.78 -15.16 -3.94
CA GLN A 11 4.73 -15.60 -2.56
C GLN A 11 4.11 -14.51 -1.68
N ASP A 12 3.81 -14.84 -0.43
CA ASP A 12 3.31 -13.86 0.52
C ASP A 12 4.39 -12.82 0.80
N GLU A 13 4.01 -11.54 0.83
CA GLU A 13 4.94 -10.43 0.97
C GLU A 13 4.58 -9.61 2.21
N LYS A 14 5.52 -9.53 3.15
CA LYS A 14 5.40 -8.65 4.30
C LYS A 14 5.67 -7.21 3.88
N VAL A 15 4.78 -6.30 4.24
CA VAL A 15 4.94 -4.86 4.01
C VAL A 15 5.83 -4.28 5.10
N ILE A 16 6.91 -3.61 4.70
CA ILE A 16 7.88 -3.01 5.62
C ILE A 16 7.79 -1.48 5.65
N ALA A 17 7.31 -0.86 4.57
CA ALA A 17 7.06 0.57 4.52
C ALA A 17 5.93 0.90 3.55
N ILE A 18 5.15 1.92 3.90
CA ILE A 18 4.16 2.54 3.04
C ILE A 18 4.44 4.03 2.98
N ASN A 19 4.42 4.60 1.77
CA ASN A 19 4.39 6.04 1.57
C ASN A 19 3.15 6.46 0.78
N VAL A 20 2.70 7.69 1.00
CA VAL A 20 1.73 8.38 0.15
C VAL A 20 2.40 9.65 -0.36
N ASP A 21 2.55 9.78 -1.68
CA ASP A 21 3.25 10.89 -2.34
C ASP A 21 4.64 11.17 -1.75
N GLY A 22 5.42 10.11 -1.54
CA GLY A 22 6.76 10.17 -0.94
C GLY A 22 6.79 10.42 0.57
N LYS A 23 5.65 10.60 1.24
CA LYS A 23 5.58 10.80 2.70
C LYS A 23 5.27 9.48 3.42
N PRO A 24 6.03 9.11 4.47
CA PRO A 24 5.82 7.85 5.17
C PRO A 24 4.49 7.82 5.92
N VAL A 25 3.82 6.68 5.87
CA VAL A 25 2.63 6.35 6.67
C VAL A 25 3.01 5.23 7.64
N TYR A 26 3.03 5.56 8.93
CA TYR A 26 3.45 4.61 9.97
C TYR A 26 2.31 3.73 10.50
N ASP A 27 1.07 4.18 10.36
CA ASP A 27 -0.11 3.48 10.83
C ASP A 27 -0.88 2.91 9.63
N PHE A 28 -0.61 1.64 9.32
CA PHE A 28 -1.26 0.93 8.22
C PHE A 28 -1.58 -0.54 8.56
N SER A 29 -2.56 -1.10 7.86
CA SER A 29 -2.95 -2.51 8.00
C SER A 29 -3.62 -3.02 6.72
N PRO A 30 -3.42 -4.28 6.29
CA PRO A 30 -2.55 -5.29 6.90
C PRO A 30 -1.06 -5.06 6.57
N ASN A 31 -0.19 -5.74 7.32
CA ASN A 31 1.26 -5.79 7.06
C ASN A 31 1.70 -6.99 6.21
N LEU A 32 0.75 -7.73 5.64
CA LEU A 32 0.98 -8.89 4.79
C LEU A 32 0.08 -8.80 3.55
N ILE A 33 0.69 -8.97 2.36
CA ILE A 33 -0.01 -9.09 1.10
C ILE A 33 0.08 -10.55 0.65
N PRO A 34 -1.06 -11.28 0.53
CA PRO A 34 -1.04 -12.68 0.14
C PRO A 34 -0.56 -12.90 -1.29
N ARG A 35 -0.03 -14.09 -1.56
CA ARG A 35 0.39 -14.54 -2.90
C ARG A 35 -0.75 -14.60 -3.91
N GLY A 36 -0.37 -14.51 -5.18
CA GLY A 36 -1.22 -14.59 -6.35
C GLY A 36 -1.87 -13.26 -6.73
N ASP A 37 -2.75 -13.29 -7.72
CA ASP A 37 -3.53 -12.13 -8.16
C ASP A 37 -4.63 -11.83 -7.13
N ARG A 38 -4.39 -10.82 -6.30
CA ARG A 38 -5.25 -10.46 -5.16
C ARG A 38 -5.49 -8.97 -5.11
N ILE A 39 -6.73 -8.62 -4.75
CA ILE A 39 -7.10 -7.27 -4.32
C ILE A 39 -7.05 -7.24 -2.80
N THR A 40 -6.17 -6.43 -2.23
CA THR A 40 -5.99 -6.28 -0.79
C THR A 40 -6.39 -4.86 -0.36
N PRO A 41 -7.33 -4.68 0.57
CA PRO A 41 -7.63 -3.37 1.12
C PRO A 41 -6.55 -2.98 2.13
N ILE A 42 -5.85 -1.87 1.87
CA ILE A 42 -4.88 -1.27 2.79
C ILE A 42 -5.55 -0.12 3.53
N SER A 43 -5.73 -0.28 4.83
CA SER A 43 -6.10 0.80 5.74
C SER A 43 -4.89 1.67 6.03
N LEU A 44 -5.05 2.98 5.84
CA LEU A 44 -4.08 4.02 6.17
C LEU A 44 -4.71 4.92 7.24
N ALA A 45 -4.10 4.98 8.41
CA ALA A 45 -4.47 5.83 9.52
C ALA A 45 -3.40 6.92 9.74
N GLY A 46 -3.77 7.98 10.45
CA GLY A 46 -2.86 9.10 10.72
C GLY A 46 -2.57 10.05 9.54
N ILE A 47 -3.14 9.80 8.36
CA ILE A 47 -3.09 10.73 7.22
C ILE A 47 -4.37 11.58 7.16
N MET A 48 -4.21 12.89 7.00
CA MET A 48 -5.32 13.78 6.63
C MET A 48 -5.49 13.74 5.11
N PRO A 49 -6.60 13.20 4.57
CA PRO A 49 -6.80 13.11 3.14
C PRO A 49 -6.94 14.52 2.54
N THR A 50 -6.00 14.89 1.67
CA THR A 50 -6.19 15.97 0.72
C THR A 50 -6.97 15.43 -0.48
N ARG A 51 -7.84 16.23 -1.09
CA ARG A 51 -8.53 15.82 -2.33
C ARG A 51 -7.54 15.83 -3.48
N GLY A 52 -7.69 14.88 -4.40
CA GLY A 52 -6.89 14.84 -5.62
C GLY A 52 -6.36 13.47 -6.01
N GLU A 53 -5.37 13.48 -6.91
CA GLU A 53 -4.66 12.30 -7.35
C GLU A 53 -3.45 12.05 -6.45
N HIS A 54 -3.32 10.82 -6.00
CA HIS A 54 -2.31 10.39 -5.04
C HIS A 54 -1.65 9.11 -5.51
N THR A 55 -0.42 8.87 -5.05
CA THR A 55 0.30 7.62 -5.29
C THR A 55 0.59 6.93 -3.96
N LEU A 56 0.09 5.72 -3.81
CA LEU A 56 0.45 4.81 -2.72
C LEU A 56 1.69 4.03 -3.14
N GLU A 57 2.72 4.03 -2.31
CA GLU A 57 3.96 3.31 -2.54
C GLU A 57 4.11 2.25 -1.44
N ILE A 58 4.39 1.01 -1.83
CA ILE A 58 4.55 -0.10 -0.89
C ILE A 58 5.92 -0.73 -1.12
N LEU A 59 6.70 -0.83 -0.06
CA LEU A 59 7.96 -1.58 -0.03
C LEU A 59 7.74 -2.88 0.77
N THR A 60 8.11 -4.01 0.17
CA THR A 60 8.01 -5.33 0.81
C THR A 60 9.36 -5.83 1.30
N GLU A 61 9.35 -6.77 2.25
CA GLU A 61 10.55 -7.43 2.77
C GLU A 61 11.34 -8.17 1.68
N GLY A 62 10.66 -8.69 0.66
CA GLY A 62 11.29 -9.27 -0.54
C GLY A 62 11.96 -8.24 -1.47
N GLY A 63 12.02 -6.96 -1.08
CA GLY A 63 12.65 -5.88 -1.85
C GLY A 63 11.80 -5.35 -3.00
N LYS A 64 10.51 -5.73 -3.09
CA LYS A 64 9.62 -5.20 -4.14
C LYS A 64 9.14 -3.82 -3.76
N TYR A 65 9.19 -2.93 -4.72
CA TYR A 65 8.68 -1.58 -4.59
C TYR A 65 7.60 -1.34 -5.66
N VAL A 66 6.36 -1.17 -5.23
CA VAL A 66 5.18 -1.06 -6.10
C VAL A 66 4.46 0.26 -5.85
N LYS A 67 3.83 0.80 -6.90
CA LYS A 67 3.12 2.08 -6.88
C LYS A 67 1.69 1.91 -7.37
N PHE A 68 0.74 2.47 -6.65
CA PHE A 68 -0.68 2.44 -6.96
C PHE A 68 -1.26 3.85 -7.01
N PRO A 69 -1.72 4.32 -8.17
CA PRO A 69 -2.47 5.57 -8.23
C PRO A 69 -3.84 5.40 -7.59
N PHE A 70 -4.29 6.38 -6.82
CA PHE A 70 -5.64 6.43 -6.25
C PHE A 70 -6.15 7.87 -6.18
N LYS A 71 -7.47 8.03 -6.02
CA LYS A 71 -8.12 9.36 -5.91
C LYS A 71 -8.88 9.47 -4.60
N LEU A 72 -8.85 10.66 -4.01
CA LEU A 72 -9.57 11.04 -2.79
C LEU A 72 -10.54 12.20 -3.05
#